data_AF-A0A3E2CA14-F1
#
_entry.id   AF-A0A3E2CA14-F1
#
_cell.length_a   1.000
_cell.length_b   1.000
_cell.length_c   1.000
_cell.angle_alpha   90.00
_cell.angle_beta   90.00
_cell.angle_gamma   90.00
#
_symmetry.space_group_name_H-M   'P 1'
#
loop_
_entity.id
_entity.type
_entity.pdbx_description
1 polymer ?
#
loop_
_entity_poly.entity_id
_entity_poly.type
_entity_poly.pdbx_seq_one_letter_code
_entity_poly.pdbx_strand_id
1 'polypeptide(L)'
;YMQRIIKESQSFRRRVVTEDEAREEEANQPYKLELIGDKEAALDPAAAGEISKHELSMYDNLDREGNKVWSDLCRGPHLPNTRYIKAFKLERVAAAYWRGSEHNPMLQRIYGTAWPSKEELKAYTTRMEEAAKRDHRKLGQEMDLFSFPDEIGPGLAVFHPKGAAIINAMEDYSREQHRKHHYSFVQTPHITKGGLYETSGHLQWYKDGMYPPMKLDEERDENGNVTRQGADYYLKPMNCPMHNLIFKSRQRSYRELPLRLFEFGTVYRYEKSGVVHGLTRVRGLTQDDSHIYCTREQMRDELKSLLNFVLGLLKDFGLNDFYLELSTKDEHKFVGSDEIWEEATNTLAEVAKESGLELVDDPGGAAFYGPKIS
;
A
#
# COMPACT_ATOMS: atom_id res chain seq x y z
N TYR A 1 -0.04 -30.15 19.57
CA TYR A 1 1.29 -30.03 20.21
C TYR A 1 1.35 -28.88 21.21
N MET A 2 1.15 -27.61 20.81
CA MET A 2 1.23 -26.44 21.72
C MET A 2 0.37 -26.54 22.99
N GLN A 3 -0.84 -27.10 22.91
CA GLN A 3 -1.68 -27.34 24.09
C GLN A 3 -1.04 -28.31 25.11
N ARG A 4 -0.18 -29.23 24.66
CA ARG A 4 0.57 -30.14 25.54
C ARG A 4 1.63 -29.38 26.33
N ILE A 5 2.41 -28.53 25.66
CA ILE A 5 3.39 -27.63 26.28
C ILE A 5 2.73 -26.72 27.34
N ILE A 6 1.56 -26.17 27.04
CA ILE A 6 0.81 -25.34 28.01
C ILE A 6 0.42 -26.14 29.26
N LYS A 7 0.04 -27.42 29.10
CA LYS A 7 -0.29 -28.32 30.23
C LYS A 7 0.93 -28.72 31.06
N GLU A 8 2.12 -28.72 30.45
CA GLU A 8 3.38 -28.96 31.15
C GLU A 8 3.72 -27.80 32.11
N SER A 9 3.13 -26.62 31.92
CA SER A 9 3.36 -25.42 32.74
C SER A 9 4.82 -24.99 32.76
N GLN A 10 5.46 -25.01 31.58
CA GLN A 10 6.84 -24.54 31.42
C GLN A 10 6.97 -23.06 31.82
N SER A 11 8.06 -22.71 32.49
CA SER A 11 8.37 -21.35 32.92
C SER A 11 9.28 -20.66 31.89
N PHE A 12 9.01 -19.39 31.59
CA PHE A 12 9.86 -18.61 30.69
C PHE A 12 10.90 -17.85 31.51
N ARG A 13 12.18 -18.05 31.22
CA ARG A 13 13.29 -17.38 31.89
C ARG A 13 14.07 -16.54 30.90
N ARG A 14 14.06 -15.22 31.11
CA ARG A 14 14.91 -14.29 30.35
C ARG A 14 16.36 -14.42 30.84
N ARG A 15 17.29 -14.50 29.90
CA ARG A 15 18.73 -14.46 30.13
C ARG A 15 19.34 -13.44 29.19
N VAL A 16 20.11 -12.51 29.74
CA VAL A 16 20.91 -11.57 28.95
C VAL A 16 22.13 -12.32 28.42
N VAL A 17 22.45 -12.10 27.15
CA VAL A 17 23.57 -12.75 26.48
C VAL A 17 24.38 -11.73 25.71
N THR A 18 25.67 -12.01 25.56
CA THR A 18 26.55 -11.31 24.62
C THR A 18 26.28 -11.74 23.18
N GLU A 19 26.76 -10.96 22.22
CA GLU A 19 26.65 -11.27 20.79
C GLU A 19 27.32 -12.62 20.44
N ASP A 20 28.47 -12.89 21.04
CA ASP A 20 29.23 -14.13 20.82
C ASP A 20 28.49 -15.35 21.38
N GLU A 21 27.95 -15.25 22.60
CA GLU A 21 27.13 -16.31 23.20
C GLU A 21 25.85 -16.59 22.38
N ALA A 22 25.20 -15.54 21.88
CA ALA A 22 24.01 -15.69 21.04
C ALA A 22 24.34 -16.37 19.71
N ARG A 23 25.49 -16.03 19.08
CA ARG A 23 25.96 -16.68 17.86
C ARG A 23 26.31 -18.15 18.04
N GLU A 24 26.90 -18.48 19.18
CA GLU A 24 27.22 -19.88 19.51
C GLU A 24 25.94 -20.70 19.71
N GLU A 25 24.96 -20.18 20.46
CA GLU A 25 23.69 -20.89 20.72
C GLU A 25 22.82 -21.03 19.45
N GLU A 26 22.85 -20.03 18.57
CA GLU A 26 22.08 -19.98 17.32
C GLU A 26 22.87 -20.43 16.07
N ALA A 27 24.00 -21.14 16.25
CA ALA A 27 24.92 -21.50 15.15
C ALA A 27 24.26 -22.24 13.97
N ASN A 28 23.16 -22.95 14.21
CA ASN A 28 22.40 -23.68 13.20
C ASN A 28 21.18 -22.92 12.65
N GLN A 29 20.96 -21.68 13.07
CA GLN A 29 19.82 -20.85 12.70
C GLN A 29 20.29 -19.64 11.86
N PRO A 30 20.47 -19.81 10.54
CA PRO A 30 21.10 -18.79 9.68
C PRO A 30 20.39 -17.43 9.75
N TYR A 31 19.05 -17.42 9.81
CA TYR A 31 18.27 -16.20 9.91
C TYR A 31 18.45 -15.47 11.25
N LYS A 32 18.68 -16.20 12.35
CA LYS A 32 18.94 -15.59 13.67
C LYS A 32 20.35 -14.99 13.71
N LEU A 33 21.34 -15.65 13.10
CA LEU A 33 22.70 -15.12 12.97
C LEU A 33 22.74 -13.81 12.18
N GLU A 34 21.97 -13.70 11.10
CA GLU A 34 21.81 -12.43 10.37
C GLU A 34 21.22 -11.34 11.27
N LEU A 35 20.18 -11.64 12.04
CA LEU A 35 19.56 -10.66 12.96
C LEU A 35 20.50 -10.22 14.08
N ILE A 36 21.40 -11.08 14.54
CA ILE A 36 22.43 -10.74 15.54
C ILE A 36 23.49 -9.81 14.93
N GLY A 37 23.88 -10.04 13.67
CA GLY A 37 24.91 -9.26 12.96
C GLY A 37 24.43 -7.90 12.43
N ASP A 38 23.12 -7.71 12.27
CA ASP A 38 22.53 -6.45 11.85
C ASP A 38 22.63 -5.39 12.96
N LYS A 39 23.56 -4.44 12.79
CA LYS A 39 23.60 -3.21 13.58
C LYS A 39 22.42 -2.31 13.20
N GLU A 40 21.31 -2.46 13.91
CA GLU A 40 20.20 -1.53 14.24
C GLU A 40 19.71 -0.41 13.28
N ALA A 41 20.20 -0.27 12.04
CA ALA A 41 19.72 0.75 11.11
C ALA A 41 18.51 0.31 10.26
N ALA A 42 18.08 -0.96 10.34
CA ALA A 42 17.09 -1.55 9.44
C ALA A 42 15.86 -2.17 10.11
N LEU A 43 15.69 -2.04 11.43
CA LEU A 43 14.54 -2.58 12.15
C LEU A 43 13.51 -1.47 12.38
N ASP A 44 12.31 -1.69 11.83
CA ASP A 44 11.13 -0.85 11.95
C ASP A 44 10.85 -0.48 13.44
N PRO A 45 10.89 0.81 13.81
CA PRO A 45 10.67 1.26 15.19
C PRO A 45 9.29 0.87 15.74
N ALA A 46 8.30 0.59 14.89
CA ALA A 46 6.94 0.24 15.31
C ALA A 46 6.83 -1.16 15.96
N ALA A 47 7.82 -2.04 15.76
CA ALA A 47 7.83 -3.39 16.33
C ALA A 47 8.53 -3.46 17.71
N ALA A 48 9.18 -2.38 18.15
CA ALA A 48 9.93 -2.33 19.40
C ALA A 48 9.10 -1.66 20.51
N GLY A 49 8.23 -2.42 21.16
CA GLY A 49 7.69 -2.03 22.46
C GLY A 49 8.80 -1.79 23.50
N GLU A 50 8.48 -1.03 24.55
CA GLU A 50 9.38 -0.52 25.61
C GLU A 50 10.33 -1.56 26.26
N ILE A 51 11.39 -1.92 25.55
CA ILE A 51 12.47 -2.79 26.05
C ILE A 51 13.78 -2.17 25.64
N SER A 52 14.69 -2.09 26.61
CA SER A 52 15.99 -1.43 26.52
C SER A 52 16.63 -1.63 25.15
N LYS A 53 16.85 -0.51 24.45
CA LYS A 53 17.27 -0.46 23.04
C LYS A 53 18.61 -1.12 22.72
N HIS A 54 19.29 -1.82 23.64
CA HIS A 54 20.67 -2.29 23.42
C HIS A 54 21.03 -3.67 24.01
N GLU A 55 20.08 -4.43 24.59
CA GLU A 55 20.42 -5.69 25.26
C GLU A 55 19.87 -6.92 24.52
N LEU A 56 20.76 -7.79 24.04
CA LEU A 56 20.39 -9.10 23.48
C LEU A 56 19.95 -10.04 24.61
N SER A 57 18.84 -10.74 24.41
CA SER A 57 18.34 -11.72 25.38
C SER A 57 17.83 -12.99 24.72
N MET A 58 18.07 -14.10 25.43
CA MET A 58 17.47 -15.41 25.17
C MET A 58 16.33 -15.65 26.14
N TYR A 59 15.28 -16.33 25.68
CA TYR A 59 14.20 -16.84 26.52
C TYR A 59 14.28 -18.36 26.57
N ASP A 60 14.66 -18.88 27.74
CA ASP A 60 14.71 -20.31 28.01
C ASP A 60 13.35 -20.78 28.52
N ASN A 61 12.76 -21.78 27.86
CA ASN A 61 11.63 -22.54 28.38
C ASN A 61 12.16 -23.62 29.31
N LEU A 62 11.76 -23.57 30.58
CA LEU A 62 12.14 -24.54 31.60
C LEU A 62 10.96 -25.47 31.91
N ASP A 63 11.19 -26.78 31.97
CA ASP A 63 10.22 -27.76 32.46
C ASP A 63 9.97 -27.61 33.97
N ARG A 64 9.20 -28.53 34.58
CA ARG A 64 8.85 -28.45 36.01
C ARG A 64 10.04 -28.76 36.91
N GLU A 65 10.98 -29.55 36.39
CA GLU A 65 12.22 -29.95 37.04
C GLU A 65 13.32 -28.88 36.89
N GLY A 66 13.09 -27.86 36.05
CA GLY A 66 14.00 -26.74 35.82
C GLY A 66 14.97 -26.95 34.66
N ASN A 67 14.82 -28.00 33.87
CA ASN A 67 15.67 -28.25 32.70
C ASN A 67 15.22 -27.40 31.51
N LYS A 68 16.19 -26.89 30.75
CA LYS A 68 15.94 -26.15 29.52
C LYS A 68 15.45 -27.11 28.42
N VAL A 69 14.21 -26.95 27.99
CA VAL A 69 13.60 -27.76 26.92
C VAL A 69 13.60 -27.07 25.57
N TRP A 70 13.62 -25.74 25.56
CA TRP A 70 13.68 -24.92 24.34
C TRP A 70 14.25 -23.54 24.67
N SER A 71 14.84 -22.88 23.68
CA SER A 71 15.45 -21.56 23.79
C SER A 71 15.15 -20.78 22.52
N ASP A 72 14.99 -19.46 22.62
CA ASP A 72 14.82 -18.59 21.46
C ASP A 72 15.35 -17.18 21.73
N LEU A 73 15.99 -16.60 20.72
CA LEU A 73 16.43 -15.22 20.71
C LEU A 73 15.22 -14.29 20.55
N CYS A 74 14.88 -13.57 21.62
CA CYS A 74 13.75 -12.63 21.66
C CYS A 74 14.03 -11.52 22.68
N ARG A 75 13.58 -10.29 22.39
CA ARG A 75 13.68 -9.16 23.34
C ARG A 75 12.57 -9.21 24.42
N GLY A 76 11.41 -9.78 24.10
CA GLY A 76 10.28 -10.01 25.02
C GLY A 76 9.30 -8.84 25.11
N PRO A 77 8.70 -8.56 26.30
CA PRO A 77 8.63 -9.46 27.46
C PRO A 77 7.77 -10.69 27.16
N HIS A 78 8.03 -11.80 27.84
CA HIS A 78 7.17 -12.99 27.80
C HIS A 78 6.27 -13.05 29.05
N LEU A 79 5.17 -13.80 28.95
CA LEU A 79 4.45 -14.26 30.12
C LEU A 79 5.42 -15.03 31.03
N PRO A 80 5.22 -15.05 32.36
CA PRO A 80 6.14 -15.77 33.26
C PRO A 80 6.04 -17.29 33.12
N ASN A 81 4.90 -17.81 32.64
CA ASN A 81 4.67 -19.24 32.51
C ASN A 81 3.63 -19.53 31.40
N THR A 82 3.80 -20.65 30.71
CA THR A 82 2.88 -21.10 29.65
C THR A 82 1.43 -21.29 30.11
N ARG A 83 1.19 -21.54 31.41
CA ARG A 83 -0.18 -21.66 31.99
C ARG A 83 -1.04 -20.40 31.87
N TYR A 84 -0.41 -19.24 31.64
CA TYR A 84 -1.12 -17.98 31.42
C TYR A 84 -1.65 -17.85 29.99
N ILE A 85 -1.20 -18.70 29.06
CA ILE A 85 -1.76 -18.79 27.71
C ILE A 85 -3.10 -19.53 27.80
N LYS A 86 -4.21 -18.77 27.88
CA LYS A 86 -5.54 -19.34 28.11
C LYS A 86 -6.24 -19.81 26.84
N ALA A 87 -6.27 -18.97 25.82
CA ALA A 87 -6.98 -19.25 24.58
C ALA A 87 -6.15 -18.80 23.39
N PHE A 88 -5.95 -19.70 22.41
CA PHE A 88 -5.29 -19.38 21.16
C PHE A 88 -5.87 -20.20 20.01
N LYS A 89 -5.73 -19.70 18.78
CA LYS A 89 -6.17 -20.40 17.56
C LYS A 89 -5.16 -20.16 16.45
N LEU A 90 -4.78 -21.23 15.76
CA LEU A 90 -4.04 -21.12 14.49
C LEU A 90 -5.05 -20.82 13.38
N GLU A 91 -4.69 -19.92 12.48
CA GLU A 91 -5.60 -19.38 11.47
C GLU A 91 -5.28 -19.93 10.08
N ARG A 92 -4.23 -19.41 9.46
CA ARG A 92 -3.84 -19.75 8.09
C ARG A 92 -2.32 -19.86 7.95
N VAL A 93 -1.90 -20.59 6.93
CA VAL A 93 -0.50 -20.65 6.49
C VAL A 93 -0.37 -19.78 5.24
N ALA A 94 0.71 -19.03 5.15
CA ALA A 94 1.07 -18.24 3.98
C ALA A 94 2.55 -18.44 3.65
N ALA A 95 2.91 -18.23 2.38
CA ALA A 95 4.31 -18.05 2.00
C ALA A 95 4.73 -16.60 2.27
N ALA A 96 5.96 -16.41 2.71
CA ALA A 96 6.59 -15.10 2.85
C ALA A 96 8.05 -15.20 2.40
N TYR A 97 8.66 -14.11 1.96
CA TYR A 97 10.07 -14.09 1.61
C TYR A 97 10.88 -13.43 2.71
N TRP A 98 12.11 -13.91 2.95
CA TRP A 98 13.00 -13.30 3.93
C TRP A 98 13.26 -11.81 3.58
N ARG A 99 13.13 -10.92 4.57
CA ARG A 99 13.14 -9.45 4.42
C ARG A 99 12.19 -8.88 3.34
N GLY A 100 11.13 -9.63 2.98
CA GLY A 100 10.15 -9.18 1.98
C GLY A 100 10.66 -9.14 0.53
N SER A 101 11.83 -9.72 0.24
CA SER A 101 12.42 -9.75 -1.11
C SER A 101 12.23 -11.11 -1.77
N GLU A 102 11.60 -11.15 -2.95
CA GLU A 102 11.40 -12.37 -3.75
C GLU A 102 12.69 -13.04 -4.22
N HIS A 103 13.82 -12.34 -4.17
CA HIS A 103 15.15 -12.90 -4.45
C HIS A 103 15.70 -13.75 -3.31
N ASN A 104 15.10 -13.67 -2.11
CA ASN A 104 15.53 -14.40 -0.93
C ASN A 104 14.75 -15.71 -0.78
N PRO A 105 15.19 -16.64 0.11
CA PRO A 105 14.47 -17.87 0.36
C PRO A 105 13.01 -17.65 0.80
N MET A 106 12.12 -18.52 0.29
CA MET A 106 10.72 -18.56 0.70
C MET A 106 10.58 -19.28 2.05
N LEU A 107 9.84 -18.65 2.96
CA LEU A 107 9.52 -19.11 4.31
C LEU A 107 8.03 -19.43 4.42
N GLN A 108 7.71 -20.34 5.36
CA GLN A 108 6.33 -20.62 5.74
C GLN A 108 5.96 -19.78 6.95
N ARG A 109 4.96 -18.91 6.79
CA ARG A 109 4.40 -18.08 7.86
C ARG A 109 3.09 -18.71 8.36
N ILE A 110 3.03 -19.00 9.66
CA ILE A 110 1.82 -19.51 10.32
C ILE A 110 1.20 -18.38 11.11
N TYR A 111 -0.01 -17.98 10.74
CA TYR A 111 -0.79 -16.98 11.47
C TYR A 111 -1.57 -17.62 12.63
N GLY A 112 -1.67 -16.88 13.72
CA GLY A 112 -2.45 -17.29 14.88
C GLY A 112 -2.81 -16.08 15.76
N THR A 113 -3.79 -16.27 16.63
CA THR A 113 -4.29 -15.27 17.56
C THR A 113 -4.33 -15.86 18.98
N ALA A 114 -4.13 -15.01 19.99
CA ALA A 114 -4.18 -15.40 21.41
C ALA A 114 -4.93 -14.36 22.24
N TRP A 115 -5.70 -14.83 23.22
CA TRP A 115 -6.61 -14.02 24.04
C TRP A 115 -6.54 -14.45 25.51
N PRO A 116 -6.81 -13.52 26.46
CA PRO A 116 -6.77 -13.81 27.89
C PRO A 116 -7.92 -14.74 28.34
N SER A 117 -9.00 -14.84 27.55
CA SER A 117 -10.16 -15.69 27.84
C SER A 117 -10.65 -16.44 26.59
N LYS A 118 -11.40 -17.53 26.79
CA LYS A 118 -12.01 -18.28 25.68
C LYS A 118 -13.17 -17.52 25.07
N GLU A 119 -13.84 -16.72 25.89
CA GLU A 119 -14.95 -15.86 25.54
C GLU A 119 -14.51 -14.78 24.55
N GLU A 120 -13.38 -14.12 24.80
CA GLU A 120 -12.80 -13.14 23.88
C GLU A 120 -12.30 -13.77 22.58
N LEU A 121 -11.65 -14.94 22.65
CA LEU A 121 -11.26 -15.67 21.44
C LEU A 121 -12.49 -16.02 20.59
N LYS A 122 -13.59 -16.42 21.23
CA LYS A 122 -14.85 -16.72 20.53
C LYS A 122 -15.46 -15.45 19.93
N ALA A 123 -15.47 -14.34 20.66
CA ALA A 123 -15.96 -13.05 20.16
C ALA A 123 -15.13 -12.57 18.95
N TYR A 124 -13.80 -12.66 19.03
CA TYR A 124 -12.91 -12.38 17.91
C TYR A 124 -13.19 -13.29 16.71
N THR A 125 -13.26 -14.61 16.93
CA THR A 125 -13.53 -15.58 15.86
C THR A 125 -14.86 -15.28 15.18
N THR A 126 -15.91 -14.96 15.95
CA THR A 126 -17.23 -14.60 15.41
C THR A 126 -17.15 -13.34 14.55
N ARG A 127 -16.42 -12.30 14.99
CA ARG A 127 -16.19 -11.09 14.19
C ARG A 127 -15.47 -11.39 12.87
N MET A 128 -14.44 -12.23 12.90
CA MET A 128 -13.70 -12.61 11.71
C MET A 128 -14.54 -13.45 10.73
N GLU A 129 -15.41 -14.33 11.24
CA GLU A 129 -16.37 -15.08 10.42
C GLU A 129 -17.40 -14.15 9.76
N GLU A 130 -17.91 -13.16 10.49
CA GLU A 130 -18.80 -12.14 9.94
C GLU A 130 -18.10 -11.25 8.90
N ALA A 131 -16.84 -10.88 9.12
CA ALA A 131 -16.03 -10.15 8.14
C ALA A 131 -15.80 -11.00 6.87
N ALA A 132 -15.48 -12.28 7.01
CA ALA A 132 -15.27 -13.20 5.88
C ALA A 132 -16.53 -13.41 5.02
N LYS A 133 -17.73 -13.30 5.61
CA LYS A 133 -19.00 -13.31 4.84
C LYS A 133 -19.18 -12.08 3.96
N ARG A 134 -18.55 -10.96 4.30
CA ARG A 134 -18.65 -9.67 3.60
C ARG A 134 -17.45 -9.39 2.70
N ASP A 135 -16.58 -10.38 2.52
CA ASP A 135 -15.44 -10.29 1.61
C ASP A 135 -15.94 -10.13 0.17
N HIS A 136 -15.56 -9.04 -0.49
CA HIS A 136 -15.99 -8.73 -1.86
C HIS A 136 -15.59 -9.80 -2.87
N ARG A 137 -14.54 -10.58 -2.60
CA ARG A 137 -14.10 -11.67 -3.49
C ARG A 137 -15.08 -12.84 -3.43
N LYS A 138 -15.58 -13.15 -2.23
CA LYS A 138 -16.61 -14.16 -2.02
C LYS A 138 -17.93 -13.70 -2.63
N LEU A 139 -18.38 -12.49 -2.28
CA LEU A 139 -19.62 -11.92 -2.80
C LEU A 139 -19.57 -11.73 -4.32
N GLY A 140 -18.44 -11.28 -4.86
CA GLY A 140 -18.24 -11.07 -6.28
C GLY A 140 -18.42 -12.35 -7.09
N GLN A 141 -17.94 -13.49 -6.57
CA GLN A 141 -18.16 -14.80 -7.17
C GLN A 141 -19.60 -15.29 -6.97
N GLU A 142 -20.13 -15.23 -5.74
CA GLU A 142 -21.49 -15.72 -5.42
C GLU A 142 -22.58 -14.95 -6.19
N MET A 143 -22.37 -13.67 -6.45
CA MET A 143 -23.32 -12.80 -7.13
C MET A 143 -23.06 -12.64 -8.63
N ASP A 144 -22.01 -13.24 -9.17
CA ASP A 144 -21.62 -13.13 -10.58
C ASP A 144 -21.32 -11.68 -11.00
N LEU A 145 -20.49 -10.98 -10.20
CA LEU A 145 -20.12 -9.57 -10.43
C LEU A 145 -18.82 -9.44 -11.22
N PHE A 146 -17.79 -10.21 -10.86
CA PHE A 146 -16.49 -10.18 -11.51
C PHE A 146 -15.73 -11.48 -11.33
N SER A 147 -14.71 -11.69 -12.16
CA SER A 147 -13.77 -12.80 -12.05
C SER A 147 -12.33 -12.36 -12.35
N PHE A 148 -11.38 -13.25 -12.07
CA PHE A 148 -9.96 -13.11 -12.43
C PHE A 148 -9.52 -14.37 -13.18
N PRO A 149 -9.78 -14.47 -14.50
CA PRO A 149 -9.34 -15.62 -15.29
C PRO A 149 -7.80 -15.72 -15.33
N ASP A 150 -7.28 -16.94 -15.13
CA ASP A 150 -5.83 -17.19 -15.11
C ASP A 150 -5.18 -16.84 -16.45
N GLU A 151 -5.92 -16.97 -17.56
CA GLU A 151 -5.47 -16.64 -18.92
C GLU A 151 -5.17 -15.16 -19.13
N ILE A 152 -5.81 -14.27 -18.36
CA ILE A 152 -5.59 -12.82 -18.44
C ILE A 152 -4.43 -12.41 -17.52
N GLY A 153 -4.31 -13.09 -16.38
CA GLY A 153 -3.26 -12.87 -15.40
C GLY A 153 -3.71 -12.10 -14.16
N PRO A 154 -2.86 -12.09 -13.11
CA PRO A 154 -3.24 -11.62 -11.78
C PRO A 154 -3.49 -10.12 -11.76
N GLY A 155 -4.55 -9.72 -11.04
CA GLY A 155 -4.86 -8.31 -10.77
C GLY A 155 -5.54 -7.60 -11.93
N LEU A 156 -6.02 -8.33 -12.93
CA LEU A 156 -6.80 -7.81 -14.05
C LEU A 156 -8.22 -8.39 -13.96
N ALA A 157 -9.13 -7.62 -13.36
CA ALA A 157 -10.50 -8.06 -13.14
C ALA A 157 -11.31 -8.03 -14.43
N VAL A 158 -12.17 -9.04 -14.61
CA VAL A 158 -13.21 -9.06 -15.65
C VAL A 158 -14.55 -8.83 -14.99
N PHE A 159 -15.19 -7.70 -15.30
CA PHE A 159 -16.51 -7.39 -14.78
C PHE A 159 -17.59 -8.05 -15.65
N HIS A 160 -18.43 -8.86 -15.01
CA HIS A 160 -19.56 -9.54 -15.62
C HIS A 160 -20.76 -8.57 -15.74
N PRO A 161 -21.85 -8.90 -16.45
CA PRO A 161 -22.94 -7.95 -16.69
C PRO A 161 -23.49 -7.25 -15.44
N LYS A 162 -23.59 -7.96 -14.31
CA LYS A 162 -24.06 -7.38 -13.04
C LYS A 162 -23.03 -6.44 -12.41
N GLY A 163 -21.74 -6.80 -12.43
CA GLY A 163 -20.68 -5.92 -11.96
C GLY A 163 -20.51 -4.69 -12.85
N ALA A 164 -20.60 -4.87 -14.16
CA ALA A 164 -20.60 -3.79 -15.14
C ALA A 164 -21.79 -2.84 -14.94
N ALA A 165 -22.97 -3.34 -14.58
CA ALA A 165 -24.12 -2.50 -14.24
C ALA A 165 -23.86 -1.59 -13.03
N ILE A 166 -23.16 -2.11 -11.99
CA ILE A 166 -22.75 -1.33 -10.83
C ILE A 166 -21.75 -0.24 -11.24
N ILE A 167 -20.72 -0.60 -12.02
CA ILE A 167 -19.74 0.36 -12.52
C ILE A 167 -20.42 1.46 -13.34
N ASN A 168 -21.29 1.09 -14.28
CA ASN A 168 -21.99 2.06 -15.12
C ASN A 168 -22.83 3.03 -14.27
N ALA A 169 -23.54 2.53 -13.26
CA ALA A 169 -24.32 3.38 -12.36
C ALA A 169 -23.42 4.34 -11.56
N MET A 170 -22.26 3.87 -11.07
CA MET A 170 -21.28 4.71 -10.37
C MET A 170 -20.67 5.77 -11.29
N GLU A 171 -20.30 5.39 -12.51
CA GLU A 171 -19.73 6.30 -13.50
C GLU A 171 -20.77 7.32 -13.97
N ASP A 172 -22.02 6.93 -14.20
CA ASP A 172 -23.09 7.86 -14.59
C ASP A 172 -23.35 8.89 -13.49
N TYR A 173 -23.39 8.44 -12.23
CA TYR A 173 -23.47 9.34 -11.09
C TYR A 173 -22.28 10.31 -11.03
N SER A 174 -21.06 9.78 -11.15
CA SER A 174 -19.85 10.59 -11.16
C SER A 174 -19.84 11.59 -12.32
N ARG A 175 -20.30 11.20 -13.52
CA ARG A 175 -20.45 12.11 -14.68
C ARG A 175 -21.38 13.26 -14.37
N GLU A 176 -22.52 12.97 -13.76
CA GLU A 176 -23.51 13.99 -13.39
C GLU A 176 -22.91 14.99 -12.40
N GLN A 177 -22.26 14.50 -11.34
CA GLN A 177 -21.67 15.35 -10.31
C GLN A 177 -20.54 16.22 -10.84
N HIS A 178 -19.63 15.66 -11.63
CA HIS A 178 -18.54 16.39 -12.28
C HIS A 178 -19.05 17.45 -13.26
N ARG A 179 -20.13 17.19 -14.02
CA ARG A 179 -20.77 18.19 -14.89
C ARG A 179 -21.37 19.35 -14.09
N LYS A 180 -22.04 19.07 -12.97
CA LYS A 180 -22.60 20.09 -12.07
C LYS A 180 -21.51 21.00 -11.50
N HIS A 181 -20.29 20.49 -11.36
CA HIS A 181 -19.13 21.23 -10.81
C HIS A 181 -18.16 21.71 -11.90
N HIS A 182 -18.61 21.76 -13.16
CA HIS A 182 -17.90 22.35 -14.30
C HIS A 182 -16.55 21.67 -14.64
N TYR A 183 -16.44 20.37 -14.45
CA TYR A 183 -15.29 19.59 -14.94
C TYR A 183 -15.42 19.32 -16.44
N SER A 184 -14.29 19.42 -17.14
CA SER A 184 -14.15 19.16 -18.56
C SER A 184 -13.65 17.73 -18.78
N PHE A 185 -14.50 16.90 -19.38
CA PHE A 185 -14.16 15.50 -19.67
C PHE A 185 -13.16 15.41 -20.81
N VAL A 186 -12.09 14.64 -20.58
CA VAL A 186 -11.05 14.33 -21.57
C VAL A 186 -10.84 12.83 -21.66
N GLN A 187 -10.17 12.38 -22.71
CA GLN A 187 -9.79 10.98 -22.91
C GLN A 187 -8.37 10.92 -23.44
N THR A 188 -7.53 10.10 -22.81
CA THR A 188 -6.11 10.00 -23.14
C THR A 188 -5.69 8.55 -23.42
N PRO A 189 -4.70 8.31 -24.31
CA PRO A 189 -4.27 6.95 -24.64
C PRO A 189 -3.76 6.16 -23.43
N HIS A 190 -3.83 4.82 -23.49
CA HIS A 190 -3.30 3.94 -22.44
C HIS A 190 -1.78 3.70 -22.53
N ILE A 191 -1.16 4.05 -23.66
CA ILE A 191 0.24 3.77 -23.98
C ILE A 191 0.90 5.01 -24.57
N THR A 192 2.17 5.24 -24.27
CA THR A 192 2.95 6.36 -24.80
C THR A 192 4.45 6.07 -24.79
N LYS A 193 5.22 6.90 -25.49
CA LYS A 193 6.68 6.85 -25.53
C LYS A 193 7.29 7.21 -24.17
N GLY A 194 8.39 6.55 -23.83
CA GLY A 194 9.13 6.75 -22.58
C GLY A 194 9.50 8.20 -22.28
N GLY A 195 9.83 8.99 -23.30
CA GLY A 195 10.22 10.40 -23.13
C GLY A 195 9.19 11.27 -22.38
N LEU A 196 7.90 10.94 -22.43
CA LEU A 196 6.88 11.63 -21.63
C LEU A 196 7.04 11.34 -20.13
N TYR A 197 7.39 10.11 -19.78
CA TYR A 197 7.61 9.68 -18.39
C TYR A 197 9.00 10.10 -17.86
N GLU A 198 9.99 10.25 -18.74
CA GLU A 198 11.27 10.87 -18.39
C GLU A 198 11.07 12.35 -18.04
N THR A 199 10.32 13.08 -18.88
CA THR A 199 10.05 14.51 -18.67
C THR A 199 9.23 14.75 -17.40
N SER A 200 8.29 13.86 -17.09
CA SER A 200 7.44 13.99 -15.90
C SER A 200 8.04 13.38 -14.63
N GLY A 201 9.24 12.79 -14.69
CA GLY A 201 9.91 12.20 -13.52
C GLY A 201 9.48 10.78 -13.15
N HIS A 202 8.48 10.20 -13.84
CA HIS A 202 7.90 8.90 -13.48
C HIS A 202 8.89 7.74 -13.73
N LEU A 203 9.72 7.82 -14.76
CA LEU A 203 10.75 6.79 -15.00
C LEU A 203 11.92 6.86 -14.02
N GLN A 204 12.10 7.97 -13.32
CA GLN A 204 13.12 8.15 -12.30
C GLN A 204 12.60 7.67 -10.94
N TRP A 205 11.36 8.02 -10.60
CA TRP A 205 10.81 7.82 -9.26
C TRP A 205 9.82 6.65 -9.12
N TYR A 206 9.28 6.14 -10.23
CA TYR A 206 8.18 5.17 -10.22
C TYR A 206 8.38 4.00 -11.19
N LYS A 207 9.56 3.86 -11.80
CA LYS A 207 9.86 2.80 -12.78
C LYS A 207 9.53 1.39 -12.30
N ASP A 208 9.87 1.07 -11.05
CA ASP A 208 9.63 -0.26 -10.48
C ASP A 208 8.13 -0.59 -10.31
N GLY A 209 7.29 0.45 -10.25
CA GLY A 209 5.83 0.33 -10.23
C GLY A 209 5.19 0.38 -11.62
N MET A 210 5.96 0.55 -12.69
CA MET A 210 5.48 0.56 -14.07
C MET A 210 5.61 -0.81 -14.72
N TYR A 211 4.71 -1.13 -15.65
CA TYR A 211 4.92 -2.27 -16.53
C TYR A 211 6.19 -2.09 -17.36
N PRO A 212 6.95 -3.17 -17.65
CA PRO A 212 8.14 -3.09 -18.48
C PRO A 212 7.86 -2.47 -19.86
N PRO A 213 8.85 -1.78 -20.46
CA PRO A 213 8.67 -1.18 -21.77
C PRO A 213 8.46 -2.22 -22.86
N MET A 214 7.58 -1.90 -23.81
CA MET A 214 7.54 -2.51 -25.13
C MET A 214 8.54 -1.80 -26.03
N LYS A 215 9.56 -2.51 -26.51
CA LYS A 215 10.53 -1.99 -27.48
C LYS A 215 9.97 -2.14 -28.88
N LEU A 216 9.69 -1.03 -29.56
CA LEU A 216 9.08 -1.01 -30.88
C LEU A 216 9.96 -0.26 -31.88
N ASP A 217 9.78 -0.57 -33.17
CA ASP A 217 10.39 0.13 -34.32
C ASP A 217 11.93 0.10 -34.38
N GLU A 218 12.59 -0.83 -33.67
CA GLU A 218 14.02 -1.09 -33.82
C GLU A 218 14.26 -1.90 -35.10
N GLU A 219 15.07 -1.38 -36.01
CA GLU A 219 15.49 -2.10 -37.22
C GLU A 219 16.96 -2.50 -37.08
N ARG A 220 17.27 -3.72 -37.52
CA ARG A 220 18.62 -4.27 -37.52
C ARG A 220 18.99 -4.78 -38.91
N ASP A 221 20.26 -4.66 -39.26
CA ASP A 221 20.81 -5.27 -40.47
C ASP A 221 21.00 -6.79 -40.32
N GLU A 222 21.40 -7.46 -41.40
CA GLU A 222 21.68 -8.90 -41.42
C GLU A 222 22.80 -9.33 -40.45
N ASN A 223 23.63 -8.38 -40.01
CA ASN A 223 24.73 -8.60 -39.06
C ASN A 223 24.32 -8.27 -37.60
N GLY A 224 23.05 -7.91 -37.36
CA GLY A 224 22.52 -7.57 -36.04
C GLY A 224 22.78 -6.14 -35.56
N ASN A 225 23.37 -5.27 -36.40
CA ASN A 225 23.61 -3.87 -36.06
C ASN A 225 22.32 -3.07 -36.17
N VAL A 226 22.08 -2.17 -35.22
CA VAL A 226 20.90 -1.29 -35.22
C VAL A 226 21.02 -0.26 -36.36
N THR A 227 20.13 -0.35 -37.34
CA THR A 227 20.02 0.61 -38.47
C THR A 227 19.03 1.73 -38.17
N ARG A 228 18.08 1.48 -37.27
CA ARG A 228 17.13 2.47 -36.74
C ARG A 228 16.91 2.22 -35.26
N GLN A 229 17.16 3.24 -34.46
CA GLN A 229 16.88 3.19 -33.02
C GLN A 229 15.38 3.06 -32.79
N GLY A 230 14.96 2.01 -32.10
CA GLY A 230 13.58 1.84 -31.65
C GLY A 230 13.19 2.82 -30.54
N ALA A 231 11.93 2.75 -30.12
CA ALA A 231 11.40 3.52 -29.00
C ALA A 231 10.79 2.60 -27.94
N ASP A 232 11.03 2.95 -26.68
CA ASP A 232 10.36 2.32 -25.55
C ASP A 232 8.96 2.92 -25.38
N TYR A 233 7.94 2.06 -25.37
CA TYR A 233 6.57 2.42 -25.05
C TYR A 233 6.15 1.80 -23.72
N TYR A 234 5.43 2.57 -22.92
CA TYR A 234 4.96 2.16 -21.61
C TYR A 234 3.45 2.30 -21.51
N LEU A 235 2.82 1.34 -20.83
CA LEU A 235 1.46 1.51 -20.32
C LEU A 235 1.44 2.65 -19.29
N LYS A 236 0.38 3.47 -19.27
CA LYS A 236 0.30 4.60 -18.34
C LYS A 236 0.10 4.15 -16.90
N PRO A 237 0.98 4.54 -15.96
CA PRO A 237 0.77 4.26 -14.53
C PRO A 237 -0.14 5.31 -13.85
N MET A 238 -0.25 6.50 -14.46
CA MET A 238 -1.00 7.67 -14.00
C MET A 238 -1.43 8.53 -15.21
N ASN A 239 -2.49 9.32 -15.08
CA ASN A 239 -2.99 10.16 -16.19
C ASN A 239 -2.33 11.54 -16.27
N CYS A 240 -1.68 12.00 -15.20
CA CYS A 240 -1.13 13.36 -15.04
C CYS A 240 -0.30 13.84 -16.25
N PRO A 241 0.67 13.06 -16.77
CA PRO A 241 1.50 13.51 -17.89
C PRO A 241 0.68 13.78 -19.15
N MET A 242 -0.41 13.04 -19.38
CA MET A 242 -1.29 13.22 -20.54
C MET A 242 -2.17 14.46 -20.39
N HIS A 243 -2.72 14.70 -19.20
CA HIS A 243 -3.52 15.90 -18.92
C HIS A 243 -2.67 17.17 -19.09
N ASN A 244 -1.40 17.12 -18.70
CA ASN A 244 -0.44 18.21 -18.94
C ASN A 244 -0.22 18.49 -20.43
N LEU A 245 -0.25 17.48 -21.31
CA LEU A 245 -0.20 17.69 -22.76
C LEU A 245 -1.46 18.38 -23.29
N ILE A 246 -2.64 18.05 -22.75
CA ILE A 246 -3.90 18.75 -23.07
C ILE A 246 -3.81 20.21 -22.62
N PHE A 247 -3.32 20.46 -21.41
CA PHE A 247 -3.10 21.82 -20.92
C PHE A 247 -2.15 22.61 -21.84
N LYS A 248 -1.01 22.00 -22.20
CA LYS A 248 0.05 22.60 -23.04
C LYS A 248 -0.31 22.75 -24.52
N SER A 249 -1.33 22.05 -25.03
CA SER A 249 -1.68 21.99 -26.45
C SER A 249 -1.95 23.35 -27.11
N ARG A 250 -2.30 24.36 -26.32
CA ARG A 250 -2.47 25.75 -26.78
C ARG A 250 -2.15 26.75 -25.67
N GLN A 251 -1.97 28.00 -26.05
CA GLN A 251 -1.92 29.11 -25.09
C GLN A 251 -3.27 29.26 -24.37
N ARG A 252 -3.21 29.64 -23.09
CA ARG A 252 -4.39 29.82 -22.22
C ARG A 252 -4.34 31.17 -21.51
N SER A 253 -5.49 31.81 -21.36
CA SER A 253 -5.66 33.01 -20.56
C SER A 253 -5.84 32.66 -19.08
N TYR A 254 -5.40 33.53 -18.17
CA TYR A 254 -5.71 33.42 -16.74
C TYR A 254 -7.22 33.38 -16.46
N ARG A 255 -8.05 33.93 -17.36
CA ARG A 255 -9.52 33.90 -17.27
C ARG A 255 -10.13 32.51 -17.49
N GLU A 256 -9.36 31.58 -18.05
CA GLU A 256 -9.76 30.18 -18.20
C GLU A 256 -9.48 29.35 -16.94
N LEU A 257 -8.78 29.93 -15.94
CA LEU A 257 -8.49 29.27 -14.68
C LEU A 257 -9.54 29.65 -13.62
N PRO A 258 -9.98 28.69 -12.78
CA PRO A 258 -9.50 27.31 -12.68
C PRO A 258 -10.05 26.41 -13.80
N LEU A 259 -9.17 25.61 -14.41
CA LEU A 259 -9.52 24.59 -15.41
C LEU A 259 -9.45 23.21 -14.76
N ARG A 260 -10.56 22.48 -14.77
CA ARG A 260 -10.66 21.14 -14.17
C ARG A 260 -10.80 20.10 -15.27
N LEU A 261 -9.74 19.34 -15.56
CA LEU A 261 -9.78 18.22 -16.51
C LEU A 261 -10.13 16.94 -15.77
N PHE A 262 -11.09 16.17 -16.26
CA PHE A 262 -11.53 14.91 -15.66
C PHE A 262 -11.48 13.77 -16.67
N GLU A 263 -11.07 12.58 -16.24
CA GLU A 263 -11.07 11.36 -17.04
C GLU A 263 -11.36 10.15 -16.16
N PHE A 264 -12.22 9.23 -16.61
CA PHE A 264 -12.21 7.85 -16.11
C PHE A 264 -10.96 7.16 -16.66
N GLY A 265 -9.81 7.46 -16.07
CA GLY A 265 -8.51 7.14 -16.61
C GLY A 265 -8.06 5.75 -16.21
N THR A 266 -8.11 4.81 -17.15
CA THR A 266 -7.57 3.45 -16.92
C THR A 266 -6.06 3.45 -16.96
N VAL A 267 -5.45 3.05 -15.84
CA VAL A 267 -4.01 2.99 -15.63
C VAL A 267 -3.57 1.57 -15.25
N TYR A 268 -2.27 1.32 -15.41
CA TYR A 268 -1.65 0.02 -15.15
C TYR A 268 -0.45 0.17 -14.23
N ARG A 269 -0.50 -0.51 -13.08
CA ARG A 269 0.57 -0.52 -12.06
C ARG A 269 1.10 -1.93 -11.92
N TYR A 270 2.42 -2.08 -11.97
CA TYR A 270 3.09 -3.37 -11.85
C TYR A 270 3.20 -3.78 -10.37
N GLU A 271 2.07 -4.09 -9.77
CA GLU A 271 2.01 -4.65 -8.42
C GLU A 271 2.60 -6.07 -8.42
N LYS A 272 3.43 -6.40 -7.43
CA LYS A 272 3.97 -7.76 -7.28
C LYS A 272 2.83 -8.77 -7.18
N SER A 273 2.98 -9.95 -7.79
CA SER A 273 1.91 -10.96 -7.85
C SER A 273 1.41 -11.36 -6.45
N GLY A 274 2.30 -11.42 -5.46
CA GLY A 274 1.97 -11.75 -4.08
C GLY A 274 1.20 -10.68 -3.29
N VAL A 275 1.10 -9.44 -3.80
CA VAL A 275 0.36 -8.36 -3.11
C VAL A 275 -1.01 -8.07 -3.73
N VAL A 276 -1.28 -8.58 -4.93
CA VAL A 276 -2.58 -8.44 -5.59
C VAL A 276 -3.67 -9.11 -4.73
N HIS A 277 -4.78 -8.42 -4.52
CA HIS A 277 -5.85 -8.90 -3.64
C HIS A 277 -7.24 -8.45 -4.11
N GLY A 278 -7.97 -9.34 -4.78
CA GLY A 278 -9.30 -9.03 -5.31
C GLY A 278 -9.32 -7.69 -6.05
N LEU A 279 -10.37 -6.89 -5.84
CA LEU A 279 -10.46 -5.51 -6.34
C LEU A 279 -9.74 -4.44 -5.48
N THR A 280 -9.25 -4.75 -4.28
CA THR A 280 -8.63 -3.74 -3.40
C THR A 280 -7.19 -3.42 -3.79
N ARG A 281 -6.50 -4.37 -4.43
CA ARG A 281 -5.14 -4.16 -4.98
C ARG A 281 -5.00 -4.90 -6.30
N VAL A 282 -5.02 -4.15 -7.40
CA VAL A 282 -5.09 -4.64 -8.78
C VAL A 282 -3.95 -4.05 -9.62
N ARG A 283 -3.69 -4.66 -10.78
CA ARG A 283 -2.72 -4.15 -11.76
C ARG A 283 -3.35 -3.24 -12.81
N GLY A 284 -4.62 -3.44 -13.14
CA GLY A 284 -5.39 -2.58 -14.02
C GLY A 284 -6.55 -1.98 -13.25
N LEU A 285 -6.66 -0.65 -13.27
CA LEU A 285 -7.73 0.08 -12.59
C LEU A 285 -8.14 1.31 -13.39
N THR A 286 -9.40 1.71 -13.23
CA THR A 286 -9.89 2.99 -13.73
C THR A 286 -10.13 3.90 -12.54
N GLN A 287 -9.48 5.06 -12.56
CA GLN A 287 -9.66 6.09 -11.56
C GLN A 287 -10.60 7.17 -12.11
N ASP A 288 -11.46 7.72 -11.28
CA ASP A 288 -12.17 8.98 -11.51
C ASP A 288 -11.19 10.16 -11.33
N ASP A 289 -10.19 10.21 -12.21
CA ASP A 289 -9.02 11.06 -12.07
C ASP A 289 -9.28 12.48 -12.59
N SER A 290 -8.71 13.47 -11.91
CA SER A 290 -8.82 14.87 -12.29
C SER A 290 -7.54 15.65 -12.05
N HIS A 291 -7.22 16.54 -12.99
CA HIS A 291 -6.14 17.51 -12.86
C HIS A 291 -6.71 18.93 -12.95
N ILE A 292 -6.60 19.68 -11.86
CA ILE A 292 -7.07 21.06 -11.75
C ILE A 292 -5.88 21.99 -11.93
N TYR A 293 -5.96 22.86 -12.93
CA TYR A 293 -5.00 23.92 -13.19
C TYR A 293 -5.57 25.22 -12.65
N CYS A 294 -4.90 25.83 -11.69
CA CYS A 294 -5.32 27.09 -11.06
C CYS A 294 -4.11 27.99 -10.83
N THR A 295 -4.34 29.27 -10.54
CA THR A 295 -3.26 30.15 -10.08
C THR A 295 -2.94 29.88 -8.61
N ARG A 296 -1.78 30.35 -8.14
CA ARG A 296 -1.36 30.18 -6.75
C ARG A 296 -2.35 30.79 -5.76
N GLU A 297 -2.96 31.91 -6.13
CA GLU A 297 -3.99 32.60 -5.33
C GLU A 297 -5.31 31.83 -5.26
N GLN A 298 -5.64 31.06 -6.31
CA GLN A 298 -6.86 30.25 -6.37
C GLN A 298 -6.73 28.90 -5.64
N MET A 299 -5.49 28.46 -5.36
CA MET A 299 -5.19 27.11 -4.87
C MET A 299 -5.98 26.72 -3.63
N ARG A 300 -6.02 27.58 -2.61
CA ARG A 300 -6.71 27.30 -1.33
C ARG A 300 -8.22 27.12 -1.53
N ASP A 301 -8.85 28.00 -2.30
CA ASP A 301 -10.29 27.95 -2.54
C ASP A 301 -10.67 26.73 -3.41
N GLU A 302 -9.84 26.39 -4.40
CA GLU A 302 -10.02 25.19 -5.22
C GLU A 302 -9.86 23.90 -4.40
N LEU A 303 -8.86 23.82 -3.51
CA LEU A 303 -8.69 22.68 -2.61
C LEU A 303 -9.89 22.51 -1.69
N LYS A 304 -10.42 23.61 -1.14
CA LYS A 304 -11.63 23.58 -0.31
C LYS A 304 -12.86 23.12 -1.09
N SER A 305 -13.03 23.63 -2.31
CA SER A 305 -14.12 23.20 -3.19
C SER A 305 -14.00 21.72 -3.54
N LEU A 306 -12.80 21.24 -3.86
CA LEU A 306 -12.52 19.84 -4.19
C LEU A 306 -12.79 18.92 -2.99
N LEU A 307 -12.29 19.27 -1.80
CA LEU A 307 -12.53 18.47 -0.60
C LEU A 307 -14.02 18.35 -0.32
N ASN A 308 -14.78 19.45 -0.35
CA ASN A 308 -16.23 19.42 -0.17
C ASN A 308 -16.94 18.55 -1.22
N PHE A 309 -16.50 18.60 -2.48
CA PHE A 309 -17.02 17.77 -3.55
C PHE A 309 -16.80 16.28 -3.28
N VAL A 310 -15.57 15.89 -2.92
CA VAL A 310 -15.21 14.51 -2.59
C VAL A 310 -15.99 14.01 -1.38
N LEU A 311 -16.07 14.81 -0.30
CA LEU A 311 -16.83 14.47 0.90
C LEU A 311 -18.32 14.30 0.63
N GLY A 312 -18.90 15.15 -0.23
CA GLY A 312 -20.27 15.00 -0.69
C GLY A 312 -20.49 13.68 -1.42
N LEU A 313 -19.60 13.36 -2.37
CA LEU A 313 -19.67 12.12 -3.15
C LEU A 313 -19.56 10.87 -2.25
N LEU A 314 -18.60 10.84 -1.31
CA LEU A 314 -18.46 9.75 -0.34
C LEU A 314 -19.74 9.56 0.49
N LYS A 315 -20.33 10.67 0.95
CA LYS A 315 -21.59 10.65 1.72
C LYS A 315 -22.75 10.11 0.91
N ASP A 316 -22.84 10.42 -0.38
CA ASP A 316 -23.88 9.89 -1.27
C ASP A 316 -23.75 8.37 -1.46
N PHE A 317 -22.54 7.82 -1.38
CA PHE A 317 -22.29 6.38 -1.32
C PHE A 317 -22.54 5.76 0.07
N GLY A 318 -22.99 6.56 1.05
CA GLY A 318 -23.25 6.11 2.42
C GLY A 318 -21.99 5.95 3.28
N LEU A 319 -20.84 6.42 2.81
CA LEU A 319 -19.60 6.42 3.57
C LEU A 319 -19.60 7.64 4.50
N ASN A 320 -19.57 7.40 5.81
CA ASN A 320 -19.64 8.46 6.83
C ASN A 320 -18.61 8.27 7.95
N ASP A 321 -17.81 7.22 7.88
CA ASP A 321 -16.83 6.84 8.91
C ASP A 321 -15.44 6.83 8.27
N PHE A 322 -14.81 8.00 8.25
CA PHE A 322 -13.46 8.21 7.72
C PHE A 322 -12.82 9.43 8.39
N TYR A 323 -11.50 9.47 8.37
CA TYR A 323 -10.67 10.58 8.79
C TYR A 323 -9.76 10.96 7.62
N LEU A 324 -9.09 12.11 7.71
CA LEU A 324 -8.15 12.59 6.71
C LEU A 324 -6.72 12.26 7.14
N GLU A 325 -5.90 11.83 6.20
CA GLU A 325 -4.45 11.67 6.42
C GLU A 325 -3.68 12.75 5.66
N LEU A 326 -2.89 13.56 6.36
CA LEU A 326 -2.00 14.55 5.75
C LEU A 326 -0.63 13.93 5.52
N SER A 327 -0.35 13.55 4.27
CA SER A 327 0.95 12.99 3.93
C SER A 327 1.94 14.07 3.52
N THR A 328 3.09 14.09 4.21
CA THR A 328 4.13 15.12 4.06
C THR A 328 5.35 14.60 3.31
N LYS A 329 6.27 15.51 2.97
CA LYS A 329 7.46 15.28 2.13
C LYS A 329 8.31 14.10 2.63
N ASP A 330 8.67 13.20 1.71
CA ASP A 330 9.70 12.18 1.90
C ASP A 330 11.09 12.83 1.69
N GLU A 331 12.04 12.64 2.61
CA GLU A 331 13.39 13.22 2.54
C GLU A 331 14.24 12.68 1.38
N HIS A 332 13.89 11.51 0.85
CA HIS A 332 14.63 10.81 -0.20
C HIS A 332 13.92 10.80 -1.56
N LYS A 333 12.64 11.19 -1.60
CA LYS A 333 11.80 11.07 -2.79
C LYS A 333 10.88 12.27 -2.99
N PHE A 334 11.44 13.38 -3.47
CA PHE A 334 10.69 14.60 -3.77
C PHE A 334 11.29 15.42 -4.91
N VAL A 335 10.49 16.33 -5.48
CA VAL A 335 10.92 17.37 -6.42
C VAL A 335 10.44 18.75 -5.97
N GLY A 336 11.14 19.82 -6.37
CA GLY A 336 10.83 21.19 -5.98
C GLY A 336 11.62 21.68 -4.76
N SER A 337 11.37 22.91 -4.34
CA SER A 337 12.06 23.53 -3.20
C SER A 337 11.28 23.34 -1.90
N ASP A 338 11.97 23.47 -0.77
CA ASP A 338 11.37 23.32 0.56
C ASP A 338 10.26 24.33 0.81
N GLU A 339 10.38 25.56 0.29
CA GLU A 339 9.37 26.60 0.44
C GLU A 339 8.06 26.24 -0.27
N ILE A 340 8.13 25.60 -1.44
CA ILE A 340 6.92 25.14 -2.15
C ILE A 340 6.24 24.02 -1.37
N TRP A 341 7.03 23.10 -0.81
CA TRP A 341 6.52 22.00 0.01
C TRP A 341 5.86 22.50 1.29
N GLU A 342 6.49 23.45 1.98
CA GLU A 342 5.95 24.06 3.19
C GLU A 342 4.63 24.76 2.91
N GLU A 343 4.56 25.61 1.87
CA GLU A 343 3.33 26.28 1.48
C GLU A 343 2.21 25.29 1.13
N ALA A 344 2.50 24.30 0.28
CA ALA A 344 1.51 23.31 -0.15
C ALA A 344 1.00 22.48 1.03
N THR A 345 1.90 22.07 1.94
CA THR A 345 1.54 21.27 3.12
C THR A 345 0.69 22.09 4.08
N ASN A 346 1.07 23.34 4.35
CA ASN A 346 0.31 24.24 5.22
C ASN A 346 -1.07 24.53 4.65
N THR A 347 -1.17 24.78 3.35
CA THR A 347 -2.46 25.02 2.68
C THR A 347 -3.39 23.82 2.79
N LEU A 348 -2.88 22.59 2.57
CA LEU A 348 -3.66 21.37 2.76
C LEU A 348 -4.09 21.19 4.21
N ALA A 349 -3.19 21.40 5.17
CA ALA A 349 -3.49 21.28 6.59
C ALA A 349 -4.59 22.25 7.04
N GLU A 350 -4.56 23.50 6.57
CA GLU A 350 -5.60 24.49 6.85
C GLU A 350 -6.96 24.06 6.30
N VAL A 351 -7.01 23.68 5.01
CA VAL A 351 -8.25 23.24 4.35
C VAL A 351 -8.82 21.98 5.00
N ALA A 352 -7.95 21.01 5.35
CA ALA A 352 -8.34 19.79 6.03
C ALA A 352 -8.94 20.07 7.42
N LYS A 353 -8.30 20.93 8.22
CA LYS A 353 -8.81 21.33 9.55
C LYS A 353 -10.15 22.06 9.45
N GLU A 354 -10.35 22.89 8.42
CA GLU A 354 -11.62 23.57 8.18
C GLU A 354 -12.78 22.63 7.83
N SER A 355 -12.50 21.40 7.36
CA SER A 355 -13.54 20.41 7.06
C SER A 355 -14.25 19.87 8.30
N GLY A 356 -13.62 19.98 9.48
CA GLY A 356 -14.11 19.44 10.74
C GLY A 356 -13.88 17.94 10.94
N LEU A 357 -13.20 17.27 10.00
CA LEU A 357 -12.78 15.88 10.14
C LEU A 357 -11.49 15.77 10.97
N GLU A 358 -11.30 14.61 11.59
CA GLU A 358 -10.02 14.28 12.22
C GLU A 358 -8.92 14.25 11.15
N LEU A 359 -7.79 14.91 11.45
CA LEU A 359 -6.62 14.98 10.58
C LEU A 359 -5.46 14.27 11.29
N VAL A 360 -4.98 13.19 10.69
CA VAL A 360 -3.86 12.38 11.17
C VAL A 360 -2.64 12.65 10.30
N ASP A 361 -1.47 12.78 10.92
CA ASP A 361 -0.22 12.98 10.19
C ASP A 361 0.28 11.66 9.57
N ASP A 362 0.74 11.71 8.32
CA ASP A 362 1.38 10.60 7.61
C ASP A 362 2.77 11.02 7.08
N PRO A 363 3.80 11.09 7.96
CA PRO A 363 5.12 11.58 7.59
C PRO A 363 5.79 10.74 6.50
N GLY A 364 6.17 11.37 5.40
CA GLY A 364 6.85 10.72 4.27
C GLY A 364 5.91 9.94 3.32
N GLY A 365 4.60 9.94 3.54
CA GLY A 365 3.63 9.23 2.68
C GLY A 365 3.23 9.98 1.40
N ALA A 366 3.77 11.17 1.17
CA ALA A 366 3.43 12.02 0.03
C ALA A 366 3.87 11.41 -1.32
N ALA A 367 3.27 11.91 -2.40
CA ALA A 367 3.78 11.63 -3.73
C ALA A 367 5.05 12.45 -3.97
N PHE A 368 5.91 12.01 -4.91
CA PHE A 368 7.17 12.70 -5.18
C PHE A 368 6.98 14.15 -5.66
N TYR A 369 5.80 14.51 -6.16
CA TYR A 369 5.48 15.82 -6.74
C TYR A 369 4.70 16.75 -5.81
N GLY A 370 4.37 16.34 -4.58
CA GLY A 370 3.69 17.21 -3.62
C GLY A 370 2.99 16.46 -2.48
N PRO A 371 2.59 17.20 -1.43
CA PRO A 371 1.83 16.65 -0.32
C PRO A 371 0.40 16.27 -0.75
N LYS A 372 -0.27 15.43 0.03
CA LYS A 372 -1.64 14.97 -0.27
C LYS A 372 -2.49 14.87 0.99
N ILE A 373 -3.80 14.95 0.79
CA ILE A 373 -4.80 14.48 1.76
C ILE A 373 -5.32 13.14 1.22
N SER A 374 -5.28 12.10 2.05
CA SER A 374 -5.86 10.77 1.76
C SER A 374 -7.19 10.58 2.47
#